data_AF-X0SXA4-F1
#
_entry.id   AF-X0SXA4-F1
#
_cell.length_a   1.000
_cell.length_b   1.000
_cell.length_c   1.000
_cell.angle_alpha   90.00
_cell.angle_beta   90.00
_cell.angle_gamma   90.00
#
_symmetry.space_group_name_H-M   'P 1'
#
loop_
_entity.id
_entity.type
_entity.pdbx_description
1 polymer ?
#
loop_
_entity_poly.entity_id
_entity_poly.type
_entity_poly.pdbx_seq_one_letter_code
_entity_poly.pdbx_strand_id
1 'polypeptide(L)'
;LNKNGHQAVKNYERLKEENKDFKLLNFLDLKDYLDCKFLLAEQYEEQKNYELAFELYEYVYQNEDGNPARKLLLEEIKERIIRLSCKKLVKLAKPGMAITYLTRVLKLKVNKNEKAFIYKKIADIYITSGEWDNALASFNKAMSLCPNLKGIQTLKNKLNKQFS
;
A
#
# COMPACT_ATOMS: atom_id res chain seq x y z
N LEU A 1 23.39 -5.15 -15.07
CA LEU A 1 22.40 -6.19 -14.69
C LEU A 1 20.97 -5.93 -15.26
N ASN A 2 20.79 -5.08 -16.27
CA ASN A 2 19.46 -4.52 -16.64
C ASN A 2 18.66 -5.30 -17.71
N LYS A 3 18.80 -6.62 -17.83
CA LYS A 3 17.94 -7.44 -18.73
C LYS A 3 17.28 -8.66 -18.08
N ASN A 4 17.60 -8.97 -16.82
CA ASN A 4 17.14 -10.21 -16.18
C ASN A 4 15.89 -10.07 -15.30
N GLY A 5 15.49 -8.87 -14.90
CA GLY A 5 14.36 -8.66 -13.97
C GLY A 5 12.99 -8.98 -14.57
N HIS A 6 12.72 -8.55 -15.81
CA HIS A 6 11.49 -8.92 -16.53
C HIS A 6 11.42 -10.42 -16.79
N GLN A 7 12.56 -11.05 -17.09
CA GLN A 7 12.63 -12.50 -17.28
C GLN A 7 12.40 -13.25 -15.96
N ALA A 8 12.87 -12.71 -14.83
CA ALA A 8 12.62 -13.29 -13.50
C ALA A 8 11.12 -13.33 -13.17
N VAL A 9 10.39 -12.23 -13.41
CA VAL A 9 8.92 -12.20 -13.23
C VAL A 9 8.23 -13.20 -14.16
N LYS A 10 8.60 -13.23 -15.44
CA LYS A 10 8.04 -14.21 -16.40
C LYS A 10 8.27 -15.66 -15.97
N ASN A 11 9.49 -15.98 -15.53
CA ASN A 11 9.81 -17.32 -15.05
C ASN A 11 9.01 -17.69 -13.80
N TYR A 12 8.84 -16.75 -12.87
CA TYR A 12 8.06 -16.95 -11.65
C TYR A 12 6.57 -17.20 -11.96
N GLU A 13 5.95 -16.37 -12.81
CA GLU A 13 4.55 -16.55 -13.19
C GLU A 13 4.34 -17.88 -13.92
N ARG A 14 5.23 -18.25 -14.85
CA ARG A 14 5.18 -19.55 -15.52
C ARG A 14 5.21 -20.71 -14.52
N LEU A 15 6.12 -20.68 -13.55
CA LEU A 15 6.23 -21.74 -12.53
C LEU A 15 4.97 -21.85 -11.68
N LYS A 16 4.34 -20.72 -11.34
CA LYS A 16 3.08 -20.66 -10.59
C LYS A 16 1.89 -21.19 -11.38
N GLU A 17 1.85 -20.95 -12.69
CA GLU A 17 0.81 -21.46 -13.59
C GLU A 17 0.94 -22.97 -13.85
N GLU A 18 2.16 -23.45 -14.09
CA GLU A 18 2.46 -24.86 -14.36
C GLU A 18 2.27 -25.75 -13.13
N ASN A 19 2.41 -25.19 -11.93
CA ASN A 19 2.35 -25.94 -10.68
C ASN A 19 1.48 -25.20 -9.66
N LYS A 20 0.20 -25.56 -9.58
CA LYS A 20 -0.75 -24.95 -8.62
C LYS A 20 -0.33 -25.08 -7.15
N ASP A 21 0.47 -26.11 -6.83
CA ASP A 21 1.02 -26.36 -5.50
C ASP A 21 2.46 -25.82 -5.31
N PHE A 22 3.01 -25.11 -6.29
CA PHE A 22 4.37 -24.59 -6.20
C PHE A 22 4.47 -23.50 -5.13
N LYS A 23 5.24 -23.81 -4.08
CA LYS A 23 5.61 -22.90 -3.01
C LYS A 23 7.13 -22.83 -2.97
N LEU A 24 7.71 -21.66 -3.25
CA LEU A 24 9.16 -21.45 -3.07
C LEU A 24 9.64 -21.79 -1.65
N LEU A 25 8.75 -21.70 -0.64
CA LEU A 25 9.00 -22.13 0.74
C LEU A 25 9.42 -23.60 0.86
N ASN A 26 9.11 -24.46 -0.11
CA ASN A 26 9.52 -25.86 -0.10
C ASN A 26 11.01 -26.03 -0.46
N PHE A 27 11.65 -24.96 -0.96
CA PHE A 27 13.02 -24.98 -1.48
C PHE A 27 13.92 -23.91 -0.87
N LEU A 28 13.36 -22.96 -0.10
CA LEU A 28 14.05 -21.84 0.53
C LEU A 28 13.70 -21.79 2.00
N ASP A 29 14.63 -21.32 2.83
CA ASP A 29 14.26 -20.90 4.17
C ASP A 29 13.32 -19.68 4.12
N LEU A 30 12.70 -19.36 5.26
CA LEU A 30 11.74 -18.25 5.32
C LEU A 30 12.38 -16.92 4.90
N LYS A 31 13.65 -16.70 5.25
CA LYS A 31 14.33 -15.43 4.98
C LYS A 31 14.59 -15.27 3.49
N ASP A 32 15.16 -16.28 2.84
CA ASP A 32 15.44 -16.28 1.40
C ASP A 32 14.13 -16.18 0.60
N TYR A 33 13.05 -16.80 1.09
CA TYR A 33 11.72 -16.68 0.50
C TYR A 33 11.18 -15.23 0.56
N LEU A 34 11.32 -14.57 1.70
CA LEU A 34 10.89 -13.18 1.87
C LEU A 34 11.75 -12.22 1.06
N ASP A 35 13.07 -12.43 0.98
CA ASP A 35 13.98 -11.69 0.11
C ASP A 35 13.59 -11.85 -1.37
N CYS A 36 13.27 -13.06 -1.81
CA CYS A 36 12.78 -13.30 -3.18
C CYS A 36 11.47 -12.56 -3.46
N LYS A 37 10.52 -12.56 -2.53
CA LYS A 37 9.26 -11.83 -2.67
C LYS A 37 9.47 -10.32 -2.73
N PHE A 38 10.39 -9.79 -1.93
CA PHE A 38 10.75 -8.37 -1.96
C PHE A 38 11.30 -7.99 -3.34
N LEU A 39 12.26 -8.76 -3.87
CA LEU A 39 12.82 -8.54 -5.20
C LEU A 39 11.76 -8.64 -6.31
N LEU A 40 10.85 -9.60 -6.22
CA LEU A 40 9.71 -9.70 -7.14
C LEU A 40 8.81 -8.46 -7.05
N ALA A 41 8.52 -7.97 -5.85
CA ALA A 41 7.73 -6.76 -5.64
C ALA A 41 8.37 -5.54 -6.31
N GLU A 42 9.69 -5.38 -6.21
CA GLU A 42 10.44 -4.33 -6.91
C GLU A 42 10.28 -4.44 -8.42
N GLN A 43 10.38 -5.66 -8.97
CA GLN A 43 10.24 -5.90 -10.40
C GLN A 43 8.81 -5.64 -10.91
N TYR A 44 7.78 -5.98 -10.13
CA TYR A 44 6.40 -5.59 -10.48
C TYR A 44 6.20 -4.07 -10.39
N GLU A 45 6.80 -3.41 -9.40
CA GLU A 45 6.72 -1.95 -9.26
C GLU A 45 7.37 -1.24 -10.46
N GLU A 46 8.55 -1.69 -10.90
CA GLU A 46 9.23 -1.19 -12.11
C GLU A 46 8.38 -1.35 -13.37
N GLN A 47 7.68 -2.49 -13.48
CA GLN A 47 6.75 -2.80 -14.57
C GLN A 47 5.38 -2.12 -14.41
N LYS A 48 5.19 -1.27 -13.40
CA LYS A 48 3.94 -0.56 -13.07
C LYS A 48 2.76 -1.48 -12.70
N ASN A 49 3.04 -2.75 -12.40
CA ASN A 49 2.06 -3.67 -11.83
C ASN A 49 1.96 -3.42 -10.31
N TYR A 50 1.37 -2.28 -9.97
CA TYR A 50 1.36 -1.78 -8.60
C TYR A 50 0.51 -2.61 -7.64
N GLU A 51 -0.48 -3.35 -8.15
CA GLU A 51 -1.33 -4.22 -7.33
C GLU A 51 -0.51 -5.41 -6.84
N LEU A 52 0.15 -6.15 -7.73
CA LEU A 52 1.01 -7.28 -7.34
C LEU A 52 2.20 -6.83 -6.50
N ALA A 53 2.80 -5.68 -6.83
CA ALA A 53 3.87 -5.11 -6.02
C ALA A 53 3.39 -4.83 -4.58
N PHE A 54 2.21 -4.22 -4.42
CA PHE A 54 1.61 -3.97 -3.10
C PHE A 54 1.39 -5.27 -2.32
N GLU A 55 0.78 -6.28 -2.95
CA GLU A 55 0.49 -7.57 -2.30
C GLU A 55 1.77 -8.24 -1.78
N LEU A 56 2.83 -8.23 -2.57
CA LEU A 56 4.10 -8.83 -2.19
C LEU A 56 4.81 -8.04 -1.10
N TYR A 57 4.88 -6.71 -1.22
CA TYR A 57 5.46 -5.88 -0.17
C TYR A 57 4.72 -6.04 1.16
N GLU A 58 3.38 -6.04 1.14
CA GLU A 58 2.59 -6.23 2.35
C GLU A 58 2.82 -7.62 2.96
N TYR A 59 2.84 -8.65 2.12
CA TYR A 59 3.15 -10.00 2.57
C TYR A 59 4.51 -10.06 3.26
N VAL A 60 5.55 -9.48 2.64
CA VAL A 60 6.89 -9.46 3.25
C VAL A 60 6.83 -8.73 4.59
N TYR A 61 6.29 -7.52 4.63
CA TYR A 61 6.18 -6.73 5.86
C TYR A 61 5.50 -7.46 7.02
N GLN A 62 4.44 -8.24 6.73
CA GLN A 62 3.69 -8.98 7.76
C GLN A 62 4.39 -10.25 8.24
N ASN A 63 5.23 -10.87 7.41
CA ASN A 63 5.87 -12.15 7.69
C ASN A 63 7.34 -12.02 8.14
N GLU A 64 7.90 -10.81 8.11
CA GLU A 64 9.17 -10.53 8.77
C GLU A 64 9.08 -10.75 10.29
N ASP A 65 10.09 -11.42 10.84
CA ASP A 65 10.17 -11.82 12.26
C ASP A 65 10.52 -10.67 13.21
N GLY A 66 10.76 -9.46 12.68
CA GLY A 66 11.13 -8.28 13.46
C GLY A 66 12.60 -8.24 13.86
N ASN A 67 13.47 -9.03 13.21
CA ASN A 67 14.92 -8.97 13.41
C ASN A 67 15.45 -7.52 13.32
N PRO A 68 16.14 -7.01 14.37
CA PRO A 68 16.68 -5.65 14.37
C PRO A 68 17.55 -5.31 13.15
N ALA A 69 18.28 -6.30 12.62
CA ALA A 69 19.10 -6.12 11.42
C ALA A 69 18.28 -5.79 10.16
N ARG A 70 17.00 -6.18 10.12
CA ARG A 70 16.07 -5.93 9.01
C ARG A 70 15.13 -4.75 9.24
N LYS A 71 15.33 -4.00 10.34
CA LYS A 71 14.52 -2.81 10.64
C LYS A 71 14.52 -1.80 9.49
N LEU A 72 15.66 -1.54 8.87
CA LEU A 72 15.76 -0.61 7.74
C LEU A 72 14.96 -1.08 6.52
N LEU A 73 15.04 -2.38 6.20
CA LEU A 73 14.25 -2.98 5.13
C LEU A 73 12.74 -2.86 5.42
N LEU A 74 12.31 -3.13 6.66
CA LEU A 74 10.90 -2.98 7.04
C LEU A 74 10.39 -1.55 6.91
N GLU A 75 11.22 -0.56 7.27
CA GLU A 75 10.89 0.85 7.08
C GLU A 75 10.81 1.19 5.58
N GLU A 76 11.74 0.70 4.77
CA GLU A 76 11.70 0.87 3.31
C GLU A 76 10.42 0.26 2.70
N ILE A 77 10.11 -0.99 3.03
CA ILE A 77 8.92 -1.69 2.54
C ILE A 77 7.66 -0.90 2.93
N LYS A 78 7.57 -0.43 4.18
CA LYS A 78 6.45 0.41 4.63
C LYS A 78 6.33 1.68 3.81
N GLU A 79 7.42 2.40 3.56
CA GLU A 79 7.43 3.60 2.74
C GLU A 79 6.97 3.32 1.31
N ARG A 80 7.38 2.20 0.73
CA ARG A 80 6.94 1.74 -0.60
C ARG A 80 5.44 1.43 -0.61
N ILE A 81 4.93 0.71 0.39
CA ILE A 81 3.50 0.42 0.54
C ILE A 81 2.67 1.71 0.64
N ILE A 82 3.10 2.66 1.49
CA ILE A 82 2.43 3.97 1.64
C ILE A 82 2.46 4.73 0.31
N ARG A 83 3.61 4.76 -0.39
CA ARG A 83 3.78 5.45 -1.67
C ARG A 83 2.88 4.87 -2.75
N LEU A 84 2.88 3.54 -2.91
CA LEU A 84 2.04 2.86 -3.89
C LEU A 84 0.56 3.14 -3.62
N SER A 85 0.12 2.95 -2.38
CA SER A 85 -1.27 3.18 -1.99
C SER A 85 -1.69 4.63 -2.24
N CYS A 86 -0.97 5.60 -1.67
CA CYS A 86 -1.40 7.00 -1.65
C CYS A 86 -1.16 7.77 -2.96
N LYS A 87 -0.32 7.28 -3.87
CA LYS A 87 0.02 7.99 -5.11
C LYS A 87 -0.34 7.24 -6.39
N LYS A 88 -0.26 5.91 -6.40
CA LYS A 88 -0.45 5.09 -7.59
C LYS A 88 -1.83 4.44 -7.59
N LEU A 89 -2.10 3.59 -6.61
CA LEU A 89 -3.33 2.79 -6.55
C LEU A 89 -4.58 3.64 -6.40
N VAL A 90 -4.55 4.73 -5.62
CA VAL A 90 -5.69 5.68 -5.54
C VAL A 90 -6.07 6.33 -6.87
N LYS A 91 -5.18 6.36 -7.87
CA LYS A 91 -5.46 6.93 -9.19
C LYS A 91 -5.93 5.88 -10.20
N LEU A 92 -5.53 4.63 -10.01
CA LEU A 92 -5.71 3.56 -10.99
C LEU A 92 -6.86 2.61 -10.59
N ALA A 93 -7.03 2.37 -9.30
CA ALA A 93 -8.06 1.49 -8.78
C ALA A 93 -9.41 2.22 -8.70
N LYS A 94 -10.50 1.44 -8.76
CA LYS A 94 -11.85 1.92 -8.45
C LYS A 94 -11.90 2.43 -7.00
N PRO A 95 -12.77 3.41 -6.66
CA PRO A 95 -12.82 4.04 -5.34
C PRO A 95 -12.81 3.06 -4.16
N GLY A 96 -13.68 2.04 -4.18
CA GLY A 96 -13.73 1.03 -3.10
C GLY A 96 -12.42 0.24 -2.95
N MET A 97 -11.78 -0.15 -4.04
CA MET A 97 -10.48 -0.83 -4.01
C MET A 97 -9.36 0.08 -3.50
N ALA A 98 -9.36 1.35 -3.92
CA ALA A 98 -8.41 2.35 -3.42
C ALA A 98 -8.53 2.52 -1.89
N ILE A 99 -9.76 2.56 -1.36
CA ILE A 99 -10.03 2.61 0.08
C ILE A 99 -9.55 1.33 0.77
N THR A 100 -9.73 0.15 0.17
CA THR A 100 -9.21 -1.12 0.69
C THR A 100 -7.70 -1.09 0.86
N TYR A 101 -6.94 -0.64 -0.15
CA TYR A 101 -5.48 -0.50 -0.04
C TYR A 101 -5.09 0.48 1.07
N LEU A 102 -5.71 1.66 1.14
CA LEU A 102 -5.43 2.65 2.19
C LEU A 102 -5.75 2.12 3.60
N THR A 103 -6.83 1.35 3.74
CA THR A 103 -7.24 0.75 5.02
C THR A 103 -6.26 -0.33 5.47
N ARG A 104 -5.71 -1.09 4.53
CA ARG A 104 -4.63 -2.03 4.80
C ARG A 104 -3.36 -1.35 5.31
N VAL A 105 -2.99 -0.20 4.74
CA VAL A 105 -1.85 0.61 5.26
C VAL A 105 -2.06 1.01 6.73
N LEU A 106 -3.29 1.33 7.14
CA LEU A 106 -3.59 1.68 8.54
C LEU A 106 -3.36 0.53 9.53
N LYS A 107 -3.30 -0.72 9.06
CA LYS A 107 -2.98 -1.91 9.89
C LYS A 107 -1.47 -2.09 10.12
N LEU A 108 -0.62 -1.36 9.39
CA LEU A 108 0.84 -1.39 9.55
C LEU A 108 1.28 -0.52 10.74
N LYS A 109 2.56 -0.61 11.14
CA LYS A 109 3.16 0.27 12.15
C LYS A 109 3.44 1.67 11.57
N VAL A 110 2.38 2.39 11.24
CA VAL A 110 2.42 3.77 10.76
C VAL A 110 2.31 4.79 11.90
N ASN A 111 3.03 5.90 11.76
CA ASN A 111 3.01 6.98 12.74
C ASN A 111 1.74 7.84 12.63
N LYS A 112 1.56 8.74 13.59
CA LYS A 112 0.38 9.62 13.69
C LYS A 112 0.16 10.48 12.44
N ASN A 113 1.23 11.01 11.84
CA ASN A 113 1.16 11.87 10.67
C ASN A 113 0.80 11.07 9.40
N GLU A 114 1.38 9.88 9.25
CA GLU A 114 1.02 8.93 8.18
C GLU A 114 -0.44 8.52 8.27
N LYS A 115 -0.92 8.14 9.46
CA LYS A 115 -2.34 7.82 9.69
C LYS A 115 -3.25 8.97 9.30
N ALA A 116 -2.93 10.20 9.72
CA ALA A 116 -3.71 11.39 9.36
C ALA A 116 -3.76 11.59 7.84
N PHE A 117 -2.62 11.45 7.16
CA PHE A 117 -2.53 11.58 5.71
C PHE A 117 -3.35 10.50 4.98
N ILE A 118 -3.33 9.26 5.46
CA ILE A 118 -4.12 8.16 4.88
C ILE A 118 -5.63 8.42 5.06
N TYR A 119 -6.08 8.83 6.26
CA TYR A 119 -7.49 9.18 6.47
C TYR A 119 -7.94 10.36 5.61
N LYS A 120 -7.07 11.35 5.41
CA LYS A 120 -7.34 12.45 4.47
C LYS A 120 -7.53 11.92 3.04
N LYS A 121 -6.72 10.96 2.59
CA LYS A 121 -6.87 10.33 1.26
C LYS A 121 -8.18 9.57 1.13
N ILE A 122 -8.57 8.81 2.16
CA ILE A 122 -9.86 8.11 2.20
C ILE A 122 -11.02 9.13 2.11
N ALA A 123 -10.96 10.21 2.88
CA ALA A 123 -11.98 11.26 2.86
C ALA A 123 -12.13 11.91 1.47
N ASP A 124 -11.02 12.21 0.79
CA ASP A 124 -11.04 12.77 -0.57
C ASP A 124 -11.70 11.81 -1.58
N ILE A 125 -11.44 10.50 -1.46
CA ILE A 125 -12.08 9.48 -2.33
C ILE A 125 -13.60 9.43 -2.09
N TYR A 126 -14.02 9.43 -0.83
CA TYR A 126 -15.45 9.44 -0.50
C TYR A 126 -16.15 10.71 -1.02
N ILE A 127 -15.51 11.88 -0.90
CA ILE A 127 -16.01 13.14 -1.49
C ILE A 127 -16.20 12.97 -3.00
N THR A 128 -15.20 12.45 -3.70
CA THR A 128 -15.30 12.25 -5.16
C THR A 128 -16.33 11.20 -5.56
N SER A 129 -16.70 10.30 -4.64
CA SER A 129 -17.70 9.25 -4.85
C SER A 129 -19.11 9.67 -4.39
N GLY A 130 -19.27 10.88 -3.84
CA GLY A 130 -20.55 11.37 -3.30
C GLY A 130 -20.96 10.76 -1.95
N GLU A 131 -20.07 10.01 -1.29
CA GLU A 131 -20.33 9.37 0.00
C GLU A 131 -20.00 10.33 1.16
N TRP A 132 -20.85 11.34 1.36
CA TRP A 132 -20.54 12.49 2.21
C TRP A 132 -20.37 12.16 3.70
N ASP A 133 -21.16 11.23 4.25
CA ASP A 133 -21.06 10.85 5.66
C ASP A 133 -19.73 10.12 5.95
N ASN A 134 -19.37 9.18 5.06
CA ASN A 134 -18.11 8.45 5.14
C ASN A 134 -16.90 9.40 4.95
N ALA A 135 -17.03 10.39 4.07
CA ALA A 135 -16.06 11.45 3.91
C ALA A 135 -15.86 12.26 5.19
N LEU A 136 -16.95 12.70 5.81
CA LEU A 136 -16.92 13.49 7.04
C LEU A 136 -16.28 12.70 8.20
N ALA A 137 -16.65 11.43 8.37
CA ALA A 137 -16.07 10.56 9.39
C ALA A 137 -14.55 10.40 9.20
N SER A 138 -14.11 10.18 7.96
CA SER A 138 -12.69 10.02 7.63
C SER A 138 -11.92 11.34 7.79
N PHE A 139 -12.52 12.47 7.40
CA PHE A 139 -11.97 13.80 7.59
C PHE A 139 -11.76 14.13 9.08
N ASN A 140 -12.76 13.85 9.93
CA ASN A 140 -12.67 14.08 11.36
C ASN A 140 -11.56 13.25 12.01
N LYS A 141 -11.38 11.99 11.59
CA LYS A 141 -10.23 11.16 12.02
C LYS A 141 -8.89 11.77 11.59
N ALA A 142 -8.79 12.30 10.37
CA ALA A 142 -7.57 12.97 9.91
C ALA A 142 -7.26 14.22 10.76
N MET A 143 -8.29 15.04 11.05
CA MET A 143 -8.18 16.26 11.85
C MET A 143 -7.81 15.99 13.31
N SER A 144 -8.38 14.95 13.94
CA SER A 144 -8.05 14.62 15.34
C SER A 144 -6.59 14.17 15.48
N LEU A 145 -6.04 13.54 14.43
CA LEU A 145 -4.64 13.13 14.39
C LEU A 145 -3.72 14.29 14.01
N CYS A 146 -4.06 15.11 13.02
CA CYS A 146 -3.19 16.20 12.60
C CYS A 146 -4.05 17.40 12.13
N PRO A 147 -4.36 18.35 13.03
CA PRO A 147 -5.19 19.52 12.70
C PRO A 147 -4.59 20.41 11.60
N ASN A 148 -3.25 20.49 11.55
CA ASN A 148 -2.50 21.33 10.61
C ASN A 148 -2.05 20.55 9.35
N LEU A 149 -2.72 19.45 9.02
CA LEU A 149 -2.37 18.62 7.87
C LEU A 149 -2.48 19.42 6.56
N LYS A 150 -1.41 19.40 5.76
CA LYS A 150 -1.36 20.16 4.49
C LYS A 150 -2.55 19.82 3.59
N GLY A 151 -3.28 20.83 3.14
CA GLY A 151 -4.42 20.70 2.23
C GLY A 151 -5.70 20.13 2.87
N ILE A 152 -5.80 20.10 4.21
CA ILE A 152 -7.01 19.67 4.91
C ILE A 152 -8.14 20.71 4.81
N GLN A 153 -7.81 22.00 4.72
CA GLN A 153 -8.78 23.09 4.58
C GLN A 153 -9.60 22.98 3.29
N THR A 154 -9.01 22.50 2.20
CA THR A 154 -9.73 22.27 0.93
C THR A 154 -10.83 21.23 1.10
N LEU A 155 -10.58 20.15 1.84
CA LEU A 155 -11.58 19.13 2.14
C LEU A 155 -12.68 19.69 3.04
N LYS A 156 -12.28 20.45 4.08
CA LYS A 156 -13.23 21.14 4.99
C LYS A 156 -14.22 22.01 4.22
N ASN A 157 -13.73 22.80 3.27
CA ASN A 157 -14.58 23.67 2.47
C ASN A 157 -15.57 22.89 1.59
N LYS A 158 -15.15 21.75 1.01
CA LYS A 158 -16.04 20.88 0.22
C LYS A 158 -17.14 20.28 1.10
N LEU A 159 -16.78 19.77 2.28
CA LEU A 159 -17.74 19.18 3.23
C LEU A 159 -18.73 20.23 3.74
N ASN A 160 -18.25 21.41 4.16
CA ASN A 160 -19.11 22.48 4.63
C ASN A 160 -20.16 22.87 3.58
N LYS A 161 -19.77 23.02 2.31
CA LYS A 161 -20.70 23.34 1.22
C LYS A 161 -21.82 22.32 1.03
N GLN A 162 -21.58 21.05 1.36
CA GLN A 162 -22.57 20.00 1.22
C GLN A 162 -23.58 19.98 2.38
N PHE A 163 -23.15 20.36 3.59
CA PHE A 163 -23.96 20.34 4.81
C PHE A 163 -24.45 21.73 5.25
N SER A 164 -24.25 22.76 4.43
CA SER A 164 -24.81 24.11 4.62
C SER A 164 -26.15 24.22 3.89
#